data_AF-A0A9P1RBQ6-F1
#
_entry.id   AF-A0A9P1RBQ6-F1
#
_cell.length_a   1.000
_cell.length_b   1.000
_cell.length_c   1.000
_cell.angle_alpha   90.00
_cell.angle_beta   90.00
_cell.angle_gamma   90.00
#
_symmetry.space_group_name_H-M   'P 1'
#
loop_
_entity.id
_entity.type
_entity.pdbx_description
1 polymer ?
#
loop_
_entity_poly.entity_id
_entity_poly.type
_entity_poly.pdbx_seq_one_letter_code
_entity_poly.pdbx_strand_id
1 'polypeptide(L)'
;MLQNIRDNSQGWIAKTIIGVIIVLLSLTGFDAIIRATDHSNVAAKVNGDDISLNEVQQAVDMQRRQLLQRLGKDFDPSMLDDKLLKEAALKGLIERTLLLQAAKDDKFAFSDQALDQLILQTPEFQVDGKFNADRFDQVIRQMNYSRMQFRQMLGQEMLIGQLRAGLAGTGFVTDNELQSFARLEKQTRDFATLAIKADASKSSVSEDEVKAFYEGHKSEFMTPEQVVVEYVELKKSSFFDQVKVKQEDLEALYQKEIANLSEQRDAAHILIEVNDKVGDEQAKAKIDEIKARLAKGEDFAALAKEFSQDIGSAATGGDLGYAGRGVYDPAFEEALYALKQGEVSAPVKTPYGYHLIKLLGVQAPEVPSLESLKPKLEDELKKQMVEQRFVEATKDLESSAYEAADLSQPAQEMGLKVQTSQPFGRSGGDGIAANRQIVQTAFSPEVLEEAANSGAIELDPDTVVVLRVKEHNKPKEQPLEQVAANIRERLAAEKAAEEAQKRGEALIAELREGRTSSAAGESWKVVEAASRGQEGVDPKLLQAVFRMQRPEAKDKPSLSGVTLANGDYVVIRLNGVSEPEEAISDDEKAMYRRFLASRSGQADFAAFRRQLQDKAEVEKY
;
A
#
# COMPACT_ATOMS: atom_id res chain seq x y z
N MET A 1 -38.88 49.19 19.61
CA MET A 1 -37.56 48.52 19.51
C MET A 1 -37.20 48.14 18.07
N LEU A 2 -38.07 47.44 17.32
CA LEU A 2 -37.77 47.02 15.93
C LEU A 2 -37.60 48.18 14.93
N GLN A 3 -38.28 49.32 15.13
CA GLN A 3 -38.08 50.53 14.30
C GLN A 3 -36.72 51.21 14.52
N ASN A 4 -36.23 51.30 15.77
CA ASN A 4 -34.90 51.86 16.06
C ASN A 4 -33.76 51.01 15.46
N ILE A 5 -33.93 49.70 15.33
CA ILE A 5 -32.97 48.80 14.65
C ILE A 5 -33.01 49.03 13.13
N ARG A 6 -34.18 49.34 12.57
CA ARG A 6 -34.33 49.64 11.15
C ARG A 6 -33.73 51.00 10.78
N ASP A 7 -33.90 52.00 11.63
CA ASP A 7 -33.40 53.36 11.36
C ASP A 7 -31.87 53.46 11.57
N ASN A 8 -31.31 52.71 12.53
CA ASN A 8 -29.85 52.64 12.72
C ASN A 8 -29.12 51.73 11.71
N SER A 9 -29.79 50.78 11.05
CA SER A 9 -29.17 49.93 10.03
C SER A 9 -29.13 50.57 8.62
N GLN A 10 -29.82 51.70 8.42
CA GLN A 10 -29.81 52.45 7.15
C GLN A 10 -28.72 53.51 7.05
N GLY A 11 -28.06 53.85 8.16
CA GLY A 11 -26.97 54.83 8.23
C GLY A 11 -25.69 54.35 7.51
N TRP A 12 -24.96 55.27 6.91
CA TRP A 12 -23.74 54.96 6.13
C TRP A 12 -22.69 54.19 6.95
N ILE A 13 -22.53 54.52 8.24
CA ILE A 13 -21.61 53.85 9.17
C ILE A 13 -21.98 52.37 9.37
N ALA A 14 -23.26 52.04 9.51
CA ALA A 14 -23.71 50.66 9.64
C ALA A 14 -23.46 49.85 8.35
N LYS A 15 -23.66 50.48 7.18
CA LYS A 15 -23.36 49.87 5.87
C LYS A 15 -21.85 49.65 5.67
N THR A 16 -20.99 50.53 6.18
CA THR A 16 -19.54 50.35 6.14
C THR A 16 -19.08 49.23 7.07
N ILE A 17 -19.60 49.14 8.29
CA ILE A 17 -19.26 48.05 9.23
C ILE A 17 -19.73 46.70 8.67
N ILE A 18 -20.96 46.63 8.14
CA ILE A 18 -21.49 45.42 7.51
C ILE A 18 -20.67 45.07 6.25
N GLY A 19 -20.29 46.06 5.43
CA GLY A 19 -19.42 45.85 4.27
C GLY A 19 -18.05 45.31 4.65
N VAL A 20 -17.43 45.83 5.72
CA VAL A 20 -16.14 45.33 6.23
C VAL A 20 -16.28 43.92 6.80
N ILE A 21 -17.37 43.61 7.51
CA ILE A 21 -17.67 42.26 8.02
C ILE A 21 -17.90 41.29 6.86
N ILE A 22 -18.63 41.68 5.81
CA ILE A 22 -18.86 40.87 4.62
C ILE A 22 -17.55 40.65 3.86
N VAL A 23 -16.71 41.68 3.72
CA VAL A 23 -15.40 41.57 3.06
C VAL A 23 -14.46 40.66 3.87
N LEU A 24 -14.41 40.81 5.20
CA LEU A 24 -13.68 39.89 6.09
C LEU A 24 -14.20 38.46 5.99
N LEU A 25 -15.52 38.25 6.05
CA LEU A 25 -16.16 36.92 5.92
C LEU A 25 -15.98 36.31 4.52
N SER A 26 -15.87 37.13 3.48
CA SER A 26 -15.60 36.71 2.10
C SER A 26 -14.13 36.34 1.86
N LEU A 27 -13.20 36.98 2.59
CA LEU A 27 -11.76 36.73 2.50
C LEU A 27 -11.31 35.55 3.37
N THR A 28 -12.00 35.26 4.48
CA THR A 28 -11.66 34.13 5.38
C THR A 28 -12.57 32.92 5.22
N GLY A 29 -13.73 33.07 4.58
CA GLY A 29 -14.73 32.02 4.41
C GLY A 29 -15.53 31.75 5.70
N PHE A 30 -16.86 31.69 5.59
CA PHE A 30 -17.77 31.29 6.69
C PHE A 30 -17.42 29.90 7.26
N ASP A 31 -16.81 29.08 6.41
CA ASP A 31 -16.40 27.70 6.65
C ASP A 31 -15.15 27.56 7.55
N ALA A 32 -14.36 28.64 7.74
CA ALA A 32 -13.19 28.64 8.62
C ALA A 32 -13.54 28.98 10.08
N ILE A 33 -14.58 29.79 10.30
CA ILE A 33 -15.02 30.20 11.63
C ILE A 33 -15.85 29.09 12.30
N ILE A 34 -16.69 28.37 11.55
CA ILE A 34 -17.43 27.21 12.08
C ILE A 34 -16.49 26.06 12.44
N ARG A 35 -15.44 25.81 11.63
CA ARG A 35 -14.40 24.81 11.94
C ARG A 35 -13.56 25.14 13.18
N ALA A 36 -13.46 26.41 13.57
CA ALA A 36 -12.69 26.84 14.74
C ALA A 36 -13.45 26.71 16.07
N THR A 37 -14.78 26.54 16.03
CA THR A 37 -15.64 26.53 17.23
C THR A 37 -16.39 25.23 17.47
N ASP A 38 -16.24 24.23 16.60
CA ASP A 38 -16.95 22.96 16.73
C ASP A 38 -16.10 21.90 17.44
N HIS A 39 -16.41 21.64 18.71
CA HIS A 39 -15.84 20.53 19.48
C HIS A 39 -16.31 19.15 18.98
N SER A 40 -17.11 19.06 17.92
CA SER A 40 -17.63 17.81 17.33
C SER A 40 -16.60 16.95 16.59
N ASN A 41 -15.36 17.42 16.43
CA ASN A 41 -14.33 16.74 15.63
C ASN A 41 -13.17 16.14 16.44
N VAL A 42 -13.29 16.03 17.77
CA VAL A 42 -12.26 15.43 18.65
C VAL A 42 -12.61 13.97 18.95
N ALA A 43 -11.71 13.06 18.62
CA ALA A 43 -11.84 11.62 18.89
C ALA A 43 -11.27 11.24 20.27
N ALA A 44 -10.18 11.91 20.68
CA ALA A 44 -9.60 11.74 22.00
C ALA A 44 -8.77 12.96 22.40
N LYS A 45 -8.52 13.13 23.69
CA LYS A 45 -7.60 14.13 24.26
C LYS A 45 -6.54 13.44 25.10
N VAL A 46 -5.27 13.79 24.89
CA VAL A 46 -4.11 13.16 25.53
C VAL A 46 -3.27 14.23 26.20
N ASN A 47 -3.28 14.29 27.54
CA ASN A 47 -2.62 15.34 28.34
C ASN A 47 -2.95 16.77 27.86
N GLY A 48 -4.17 16.98 27.37
CA GLY A 48 -4.64 18.27 26.84
C GLY A 48 -4.49 18.47 25.33
N ASP A 49 -3.73 17.62 24.62
CA ASP A 49 -3.62 17.67 23.16
C ASP A 49 -4.76 16.86 22.49
N ASP A 50 -5.46 17.47 21.54
CA ASP A 50 -6.58 16.85 20.84
C ASP A 50 -6.10 15.95 19.69
N ILE A 51 -6.76 14.80 19.53
CA ILE A 51 -6.68 13.91 18.36
C ILE A 51 -8.02 14.02 17.64
N SER A 52 -8.00 14.47 16.38
CA SER A 52 -9.22 14.68 15.60
C SER A 52 -9.79 13.39 15.00
N LEU A 53 -11.10 13.37 14.69
CA LEU A 53 -11.71 12.24 13.96
C LEU A 53 -11.10 12.05 12.57
N ASN A 54 -10.67 13.14 11.93
CA ASN A 54 -9.98 13.09 10.64
C ASN A 54 -8.64 12.35 10.73
N GLU A 55 -7.85 12.61 11.77
CA GLU A 55 -6.59 11.88 12.00
C GLU A 55 -6.83 10.40 12.23
N VAL A 56 -7.87 10.05 13.01
CA VAL A 56 -8.27 8.65 13.21
C VAL A 56 -8.64 8.00 11.89
N GLN A 57 -9.45 8.66 11.06
CA GLN A 57 -9.86 8.10 9.77
C GLN A 57 -8.66 7.89 8.83
N GLN A 58 -7.75 8.87 8.76
CA GLN A 58 -6.53 8.73 7.96
C GLN A 58 -5.66 7.56 8.43
N ALA A 59 -5.54 7.37 9.75
CA ALA A 59 -4.82 6.25 10.34
C ALA A 59 -5.49 4.90 10.05
N VAL A 60 -6.83 4.83 10.07
CA VAL A 60 -7.61 3.64 9.67
C VAL A 60 -7.33 3.29 8.21
N ASP A 61 -7.42 4.26 7.30
CA ASP A 61 -7.20 4.02 5.87
C ASP A 61 -5.77 3.53 5.59
N MET A 62 -4.78 4.08 6.31
CA MET A 62 -3.40 3.66 6.22
C MET A 62 -3.20 2.22 6.74
N GLN A 63 -3.78 1.88 7.90
CA GLN A 63 -3.73 0.52 8.44
C GLN A 63 -4.40 -0.49 7.52
N ARG A 64 -5.56 -0.14 6.95
CA ARG A 64 -6.28 -0.97 5.98
C ARG A 64 -5.42 -1.26 4.75
N ARG A 65 -4.81 -0.24 4.13
CA ARG A 65 -3.89 -0.42 3.00
C ARG A 65 -2.71 -1.33 3.35
N GLN A 66 -2.12 -1.15 4.53
CA GLN A 66 -0.96 -1.93 4.97
C GLN A 66 -1.30 -3.39 5.29
N LEU A 67 -2.55 -3.68 5.70
CA LEU A 67 -3.06 -5.04 5.88
C LEU A 67 -3.32 -5.70 4.53
N LEU A 68 -4.01 -5.01 3.62
CA LEU A 68 -4.28 -5.53 2.27
C LEU A 68 -2.99 -5.83 1.49
N GLN A 69 -1.96 -4.99 1.63
CA GLN A 69 -0.65 -5.26 1.03
C GLN A 69 0.03 -6.51 1.60
N ARG A 70 -0.12 -6.79 2.90
CA ARG A 70 0.49 -7.97 3.56
C ARG A 70 -0.27 -9.26 3.30
N LEU A 71 -1.59 -9.18 3.27
CA LEU A 71 -2.47 -10.33 3.08
C LEU A 71 -2.64 -10.69 1.59
N GLY A 72 -2.20 -9.80 0.70
CA GLY A 72 -2.20 -10.01 -0.75
C GLY A 72 -3.53 -9.66 -1.40
N LYS A 73 -3.54 -9.73 -2.74
CA LYS A 73 -4.72 -9.38 -3.56
C LYS A 73 -5.90 -10.34 -3.36
N ASP A 74 -5.66 -11.53 -2.81
CA ASP A 74 -6.67 -12.56 -2.57
C ASP A 74 -7.41 -12.37 -1.22
N PHE A 75 -7.01 -11.44 -0.37
CA PHE A 75 -7.70 -11.25 0.90
C PHE A 75 -9.02 -10.48 0.71
N ASP A 76 -10.10 -10.96 1.31
CA ASP A 76 -11.41 -10.31 1.27
C ASP A 76 -11.43 -9.10 2.23
N PRO A 77 -11.54 -7.86 1.71
CA PRO A 77 -11.54 -6.66 2.55
C PRO A 77 -12.71 -6.59 3.53
N SER A 78 -13.84 -7.27 3.24
CA SER A 78 -15.02 -7.28 4.12
C SER A 78 -14.80 -8.07 5.42
N MET A 79 -13.78 -8.93 5.46
CA MET A 79 -13.36 -9.61 6.68
C MET A 79 -12.59 -8.68 7.65
N LEU A 80 -12.27 -7.45 7.26
CA LEU A 80 -11.69 -6.46 8.16
C LEU A 80 -12.79 -5.82 9.01
N ASP A 81 -12.73 -6.05 10.31
CA ASP A 81 -13.59 -5.38 11.27
C ASP A 81 -13.18 -3.91 11.42
N ASP A 82 -14.02 -3.00 10.91
CA ASP A 82 -13.80 -1.55 10.95
C ASP A 82 -13.71 -0.98 12.37
N LYS A 83 -14.39 -1.61 13.34
CA LYS A 83 -14.28 -1.20 14.74
C LYS A 83 -12.90 -1.55 15.29
N LEU A 84 -12.40 -2.76 15.00
CA LEU A 84 -11.04 -3.15 15.41
C LEU A 84 -9.98 -2.27 14.75
N LEU A 85 -10.15 -1.92 13.47
CA LEU A 85 -9.26 -0.98 12.79
C LEU A 85 -9.28 0.41 13.44
N LYS A 86 -10.48 0.94 13.75
CA LYS A 86 -10.62 2.24 14.42
C LYS A 86 -10.00 2.24 15.82
N GLU A 87 -10.20 1.19 16.60
CA GLU A 87 -9.58 1.03 17.92
C GLU A 87 -8.05 0.96 17.84
N ALA A 88 -7.51 0.20 16.87
CA ALA A 88 -6.08 0.08 16.64
C ALA A 88 -5.46 1.41 16.17
N ALA A 89 -6.15 2.13 15.28
CA ALA A 89 -5.72 3.44 14.76
C ALA A 89 -5.68 4.49 15.89
N LEU A 90 -6.77 4.60 16.67
CA LEU A 90 -6.84 5.54 17.79
C LEU A 90 -5.77 5.24 18.85
N LYS A 91 -5.56 3.96 19.18
CA LYS A 91 -4.50 3.56 20.11
C LYS A 91 -3.11 3.96 19.60
N GLY A 92 -2.85 3.77 18.30
CA GLY A 92 -1.59 4.18 17.66
C GLY A 92 -1.37 5.69 17.71
N LEU A 93 -2.42 6.49 17.49
CA LEU A 93 -2.36 7.95 17.59
C LEU A 93 -2.11 8.42 19.02
N ILE A 94 -2.80 7.85 20.01
CA ILE A 94 -2.55 8.16 21.44
C ILE A 94 -1.08 7.89 21.81
N GLU A 95 -0.56 6.72 21.41
CA GLU A 95 0.83 6.36 21.65
C GLU A 95 1.81 7.34 20.98
N ARG A 96 1.55 7.70 19.72
CA ARG A 96 2.34 8.67 18.97
C ARG A 96 2.35 10.05 19.65
N THR A 97 1.19 10.53 20.10
CA THR A 97 1.07 11.80 20.83
C THR A 97 1.88 11.79 22.12
N LEU A 98 1.79 10.72 22.91
CA LEU A 98 2.57 10.58 24.15
C LEU A 98 4.09 10.61 23.90
N LEU A 99 4.55 9.93 22.86
CA LEU A 99 5.98 9.93 22.49
C LEU A 99 6.45 11.32 22.04
N LEU A 100 5.63 12.07 21.31
CA LEU A 100 5.94 13.44 20.91
C LEU A 100 5.97 14.41 22.08
N GLN A 101 5.02 14.28 23.02
CA GLN A 101 5.00 15.05 24.26
C GLN A 101 6.28 14.79 25.07
N ALA A 102 6.64 13.52 25.27
CA ALA A 102 7.86 13.15 25.96
C ALA A 102 9.13 13.69 25.27
N ALA A 103 9.23 13.55 23.95
CA ALA A 103 10.36 14.10 23.19
C ALA A 103 10.48 15.62 23.38
N LYS A 104 9.35 16.34 23.35
CA LYS A 104 9.30 17.79 23.54
C LYS A 104 9.64 18.21 24.97
N ASP A 105 9.17 17.47 25.96
CA ASP A 105 9.45 17.72 27.38
C ASP A 105 10.94 17.55 27.67
N ASP A 106 11.55 16.50 27.12
CA ASP A 106 12.99 16.20 27.19
C ASP A 106 13.85 17.06 26.24
N LYS A 107 13.23 18.05 25.56
CA LYS A 107 13.90 19.03 24.69
C LYS A 107 14.60 18.43 23.46
N PHE A 108 14.12 17.30 22.95
CA PHE A 108 14.52 16.83 21.63
C PHE A 108 14.09 17.83 20.55
N ALA A 109 14.97 18.05 19.59
CA ALA A 109 14.74 18.91 18.45
C ALA A 109 15.40 18.33 17.20
N PHE A 110 14.75 18.52 16.05
CA PHE A 110 15.29 18.18 14.74
C PHE A 110 15.35 19.44 13.90
N SER A 111 16.55 19.83 13.46
CA SER A 111 16.72 21.08 12.72
C SER A 111 16.08 21.02 11.33
N ASP A 112 15.50 22.13 10.86
CA ASP A 112 14.95 22.24 9.50
C ASP A 112 15.98 21.89 8.42
N GLN A 113 17.25 22.28 8.61
CA GLN A 113 18.32 21.97 7.67
C GLN A 113 18.58 20.45 7.55
N ALA A 114 18.56 19.73 8.67
CA ALA A 114 18.69 18.27 8.66
C ALA A 114 17.48 17.60 7.99
N LEU A 115 16.29 18.18 8.16
CA LEU A 115 15.07 17.71 7.50
C LEU A 115 15.14 17.92 5.99
N ASP A 116 15.64 19.08 5.55
CA ASP A 116 15.87 19.38 4.13
C ASP A 116 16.87 18.39 3.53
N GLN A 117 18.00 18.17 4.19
CA GLN A 117 19.01 17.22 3.74
C GLN A 117 18.45 15.79 3.65
N LEU A 118 17.65 15.38 4.64
CA LEU A 118 17.00 14.07 4.61
C LEU A 118 16.10 13.92 3.37
N ILE A 119 15.24 14.91 3.09
CA ILE A 119 14.36 14.91 1.91
C ILE A 119 15.17 14.89 0.61
N LEU A 120 16.25 15.68 0.51
CA LEU A 120 17.10 15.71 -0.68
C LEU A 120 17.81 14.37 -0.93
N GLN A 121 18.14 13.63 0.13
CA GLN A 121 18.86 12.36 0.08
C GLN A 121 17.94 11.13 -0.06
N THR A 122 16.63 11.29 0.14
CA THR A 122 15.65 10.21 -0.04
C THR A 122 15.62 9.71 -1.49
N PRO A 123 15.99 8.45 -1.78
CA PRO A 123 16.07 7.93 -3.15
C PRO A 123 14.76 8.01 -3.94
N GLU A 124 13.62 7.86 -3.26
CA GLU A 124 12.29 7.90 -3.86
C GLU A 124 11.94 9.27 -4.47
N PHE A 125 12.62 10.32 -4.03
CA PHE A 125 12.47 11.70 -4.52
C PHE A 125 13.54 12.10 -5.55
N GLN A 126 14.37 11.14 -5.97
CA GLN A 126 15.45 11.37 -6.93
C GLN A 126 15.13 10.80 -8.31
N VAL A 127 15.65 11.48 -9.34
CA VAL A 127 15.75 11.00 -10.72
C VAL A 127 17.23 11.05 -11.11
N ASP A 128 17.78 9.94 -11.59
CA ASP A 128 19.21 9.78 -11.87
C ASP A 128 20.12 10.15 -10.68
N GLY A 129 19.68 9.82 -9.46
CA GLY A 129 20.42 10.07 -8.22
C GLY A 129 20.45 11.54 -7.77
N LYS A 130 19.65 12.42 -8.39
CA LYS A 130 19.50 13.83 -8.00
C LYS A 130 18.06 14.13 -7.62
N PHE A 131 17.86 14.95 -6.59
CA PHE A 131 16.53 15.36 -6.16
C PHE A 131 15.73 15.99 -7.31
N ASN A 132 14.48 15.56 -7.47
CA ASN A 132 13.56 16.08 -8.48
C ASN A 132 12.25 16.53 -7.80
N ALA A 133 11.90 17.81 -7.97
CA ALA A 133 10.75 18.41 -7.28
C ALA A 133 9.40 17.85 -7.75
N ASP A 134 9.26 17.55 -9.05
CA ASP A 134 8.02 16.99 -9.60
C ASP A 134 7.80 15.55 -9.09
N ARG A 135 8.88 14.78 -9.01
CA ARG A 135 8.88 13.44 -8.41
C ARG A 135 8.50 13.49 -6.94
N PHE A 136 9.10 14.40 -6.16
CA PHE A 136 8.75 14.61 -4.76
C PHE A 136 7.24 14.92 -4.61
N ASP A 137 6.73 15.88 -5.38
CA ASP A 137 5.31 16.26 -5.35
C ASP A 137 4.39 15.11 -5.74
N GLN A 138 4.75 14.36 -6.78
CA GLN A 138 3.99 13.19 -7.23
C GLN A 138 3.88 12.15 -6.11
N VAL A 139 4.98 11.83 -5.44
CA VAL A 139 5.01 10.81 -4.38
C VAL A 139 4.21 11.25 -3.15
N ILE A 140 4.39 12.48 -2.67
CA ILE A 140 3.64 12.94 -1.48
C ILE A 140 2.14 13.14 -1.77
N ARG A 141 1.76 13.49 -3.00
CA ARG A 141 0.35 13.57 -3.42
C ARG A 141 -0.31 12.20 -3.45
N GLN A 142 0.39 11.14 -3.84
CA GLN A 142 -0.13 9.76 -3.75
C GLN A 142 -0.41 9.34 -2.30
N MET A 143 0.28 9.95 -1.34
CA MET A 143 0.04 9.75 0.10
C MET A 143 -0.96 10.77 0.70
N ASN A 144 -1.59 11.61 -0.13
CA ASN A 144 -2.51 12.69 0.26
C ASN A 144 -1.89 13.74 1.21
N TYR A 145 -0.59 14.02 1.08
CA TYR A 145 0.07 15.07 1.84
C TYR A 145 0.37 16.30 0.96
N SER A 146 0.23 17.49 1.55
CA SER A 146 0.91 18.69 1.06
C SER A 146 2.39 18.71 1.49
N ARG A 147 3.22 19.53 0.85
CA ARG A 147 4.64 19.69 1.22
C ARG A 147 4.83 20.02 2.70
N MET A 148 4.04 20.95 3.23
CA MET A 148 4.14 21.38 4.64
C MET A 148 3.72 20.26 5.59
N GLN A 149 2.60 19.58 5.31
CA GLN A 149 2.14 18.45 6.12
C GLN A 149 3.16 17.29 6.11
N PHE A 150 3.73 16.98 4.95
CA PHE A 150 4.75 15.95 4.83
C PHE A 150 5.99 16.29 5.66
N ARG A 151 6.48 17.54 5.59
CA ARG A 151 7.61 18.01 6.41
C ARG A 151 7.32 17.91 7.91
N GLN A 152 6.14 18.36 8.34
CA GLN A 152 5.74 18.29 9.75
C GLN A 152 5.66 16.83 10.23
N MET A 153 5.03 15.96 9.44
CA MET A 153 4.96 14.53 9.72
C MET A 153 6.37 13.93 9.82
N LEU A 154 7.23 14.19 8.84
CA LEU A 154 8.60 13.65 8.84
C LEU A 154 9.42 14.16 10.03
N GLY A 155 9.29 15.44 10.38
CA GLY A 155 9.94 16.01 11.57
C GLY A 155 9.48 15.33 12.87
N GLN A 156 8.17 15.09 13.03
CA GLN A 156 7.63 14.34 14.16
C GLN A 156 8.18 12.90 14.21
N GLU A 157 8.23 12.20 13.09
CA GLU A 157 8.81 10.85 13.03
C GLU A 157 10.30 10.83 13.38
N MET A 158 11.06 11.86 12.98
CA MET A 158 12.47 11.97 13.37
C MET A 158 12.63 12.20 14.88
N LEU A 159 11.77 12.99 15.51
CA LEU A 159 11.80 13.18 16.97
C LEU A 159 11.50 11.88 17.72
N ILE A 160 10.45 11.15 17.32
CA ILE A 160 10.12 9.85 17.91
C ILE A 160 11.26 8.86 17.68
N GLY A 161 11.84 8.86 16.48
CA GLY A 161 12.99 8.02 16.12
C GLY A 161 14.22 8.32 16.98
N GLN A 162 14.54 9.59 17.20
CA GLN A 162 15.63 10.02 18.08
C GLN A 162 15.39 9.61 19.53
N LEU A 163 14.19 9.82 20.07
CA LEU A 163 13.84 9.40 21.43
C LEU A 163 14.01 7.88 21.58
N ARG A 164 13.48 7.11 20.62
CA ARG A 164 13.62 5.65 20.60
C ARG A 164 15.07 5.22 20.52
N ALA A 165 15.85 5.82 19.62
CA ALA A 165 17.26 5.48 19.43
C ALA A 165 18.11 5.87 20.65
N GLY A 166 17.82 7.02 21.26
CA GLY A 166 18.48 7.48 22.48
C GLY A 166 18.27 6.50 23.62
N LEU A 167 17.02 6.13 23.91
CA LEU A 167 16.68 5.17 24.96
C LEU A 167 17.19 3.76 24.63
N ALA A 168 17.01 3.27 23.40
CA ALA A 168 17.49 1.95 23.02
C ALA A 168 19.03 1.87 23.04
N GLY A 169 19.71 2.99 22.76
CA GLY A 169 21.15 3.12 22.77
C GLY A 169 21.78 3.14 24.17
N THR A 170 21.01 3.39 25.23
CA THR A 170 21.50 3.26 26.61
C THR A 170 21.53 1.81 27.10
N GLY A 171 20.93 0.89 26.33
CA GLY A 171 21.00 -0.53 26.61
C GLY A 171 22.45 -1.01 26.63
N PHE A 172 22.87 -1.59 27.74
CA PHE A 172 24.19 -2.22 27.87
C PHE A 172 24.02 -3.66 28.30
N VAL A 173 25.05 -4.45 28.06
CA VAL A 173 25.14 -5.83 28.54
C VAL A 173 26.51 -6.01 29.18
N THR A 174 26.52 -6.63 30.34
CA THR A 174 27.74 -6.95 31.07
C THR A 174 28.50 -8.08 30.40
N ASP A 175 29.80 -8.17 30.63
CA ASP A 175 30.59 -9.28 30.08
C ASP A 175 30.12 -10.64 30.62
N ASN A 176 29.57 -10.69 31.84
CA ASN A 176 29.01 -11.90 32.41
C ASN A 176 27.72 -12.35 31.70
N GLU A 177 26.83 -11.43 31.36
CA GLU A 177 25.61 -11.74 30.58
C GLU A 177 25.96 -12.18 29.16
N LEU A 178 26.94 -11.52 28.54
CA LEU A 178 27.47 -11.90 27.23
C LEU A 178 28.03 -13.33 27.23
N GLN A 179 28.89 -13.64 28.20
CA GLN A 179 29.46 -14.97 28.38
C GLN A 179 28.39 -16.02 28.69
N SER A 180 27.39 -15.67 29.50
CA SER A 180 26.28 -16.58 29.83
C SER A 180 25.41 -16.88 28.62
N PHE A 181 25.10 -15.88 27.80
CA PHE A 181 24.40 -16.07 26.54
C PHE A 181 25.21 -16.94 25.57
N ALA A 182 26.49 -16.64 25.35
CA ALA A 182 27.36 -17.42 24.49
C ALA A 182 27.46 -18.89 24.93
N ARG A 183 27.60 -19.15 26.24
CA ARG A 183 27.59 -20.50 26.80
C ARG A 183 26.29 -21.25 26.51
N LEU A 184 25.14 -20.58 26.55
CA LEU A 184 23.83 -21.20 26.29
C LEU A 184 23.55 -21.42 24.81
N GLU A 185 24.03 -20.52 23.95
CA GLU A 185 23.88 -20.58 22.50
C GLU A 185 24.74 -21.70 21.91
N LYS A 186 26.04 -21.71 22.27
CA LYS A 186 27.03 -22.68 21.80
C LYS A 186 27.02 -24.02 22.54
N GLN A 187 26.06 -24.21 23.45
CA GLN A 187 25.90 -25.46 24.14
C GLN A 187 25.61 -26.58 23.14
N THR A 188 26.31 -27.70 23.28
CA THR A 188 26.05 -28.90 22.50
C THR A 188 25.54 -30.03 23.38
N ARG A 189 24.87 -31.00 22.76
CA ARG A 189 24.26 -32.13 23.44
C ARG A 189 24.77 -33.44 22.83
N ASP A 190 25.33 -34.28 23.67
CA ASP A 190 25.63 -35.67 23.33
C ASP A 190 24.44 -36.51 23.76
N PHE A 191 23.70 -37.03 22.80
CA PHE A 191 22.52 -37.83 23.09
C PHE A 191 22.42 -39.03 22.18
N ALA A 192 21.67 -40.03 22.63
CA ALA A 192 21.32 -41.19 21.85
C ALA A 192 19.80 -41.34 21.83
N THR A 193 19.27 -41.83 20.72
CA THR A 193 17.84 -42.09 20.59
C THR A 193 17.53 -43.52 20.21
N LEU A 194 16.35 -43.95 20.65
CA LEU A 194 15.72 -45.20 20.22
C LEU A 194 14.30 -44.86 19.77
N ALA A 195 13.96 -45.16 18.52
CA ALA A 195 12.67 -44.82 17.94
C ALA A 195 11.74 -46.04 17.97
N ILE A 196 10.66 -45.94 18.73
CA ILE A 196 9.61 -46.94 18.77
C ILE A 196 8.57 -46.55 17.72
N LYS A 197 8.48 -47.37 16.68
CA LYS A 197 7.57 -47.13 15.55
C LYS A 197 6.10 -47.24 15.98
N ALA A 198 5.32 -46.23 15.61
CA ALA A 198 3.86 -46.29 15.65
C ALA A 198 3.36 -47.06 14.43
N ASP A 199 3.04 -48.34 14.65
CA ASP A 199 2.60 -49.25 13.61
C ASP A 199 1.06 -49.35 13.60
N ALA A 200 0.41 -48.51 12.81
CA ALA A 200 -1.04 -48.49 12.65
C ALA A 200 -1.59 -49.83 12.15
N SER A 201 -0.80 -50.64 11.43
CA SER A 201 -1.26 -51.94 10.91
C SER A 201 -1.53 -52.99 11.99
N LYS A 202 -0.95 -52.79 13.19
CA LYS A 202 -1.15 -53.68 14.35
C LYS A 202 -2.30 -53.22 15.26
N SER A 203 -2.87 -52.05 15.00
CA SER A 203 -3.97 -51.50 15.79
C SER A 203 -5.30 -51.98 15.23
N SER A 204 -6.08 -52.69 16.04
CA SER A 204 -7.47 -53.01 15.71
C SER A 204 -8.40 -51.88 16.14
N VAL A 205 -9.19 -51.37 15.22
CA VAL A 205 -10.26 -50.39 15.47
C VAL A 205 -11.60 -51.05 15.18
N SER A 206 -12.50 -51.08 16.16
CA SER A 206 -13.83 -51.67 16.01
C SER A 206 -14.82 -50.70 15.34
N GLU A 207 -15.92 -51.23 14.79
CA GLU A 207 -17.00 -50.39 14.25
C GLU A 207 -17.64 -49.50 15.32
N ASP A 208 -17.71 -49.99 16.57
CA ASP A 208 -18.25 -49.22 17.69
C ASP A 208 -17.38 -48.00 18.00
N GLU A 209 -16.06 -48.12 17.87
CA GLU A 209 -15.12 -47.00 18.05
C GLU A 209 -15.23 -45.98 16.91
N VAL A 210 -15.36 -46.44 15.66
CA VAL A 210 -15.59 -45.57 14.50
C VAL A 210 -16.90 -44.79 14.66
N LYS A 211 -17.97 -45.47 15.08
CA LYS A 211 -19.27 -44.85 15.33
C LYS A 211 -19.23 -43.87 16.49
N ALA A 212 -18.58 -44.23 17.61
CA ALA A 212 -18.43 -43.33 18.75
C ALA A 212 -17.62 -42.08 18.38
N PHE A 213 -16.56 -42.23 17.58
CA PHE A 213 -15.77 -41.12 17.08
C PHE A 213 -16.60 -40.20 16.20
N TYR A 214 -17.33 -40.76 15.23
CA TYR A 214 -18.21 -39.99 14.35
C TYR A 214 -19.27 -39.21 15.14
N GLU A 215 -19.98 -39.86 16.07
CA GLU A 215 -20.99 -39.22 16.91
C GLU A 215 -20.43 -38.10 17.78
N GLY A 216 -19.21 -38.27 18.31
CA GLY A 216 -18.53 -37.25 19.12
C GLY A 216 -17.97 -36.07 18.31
N HIS A 217 -17.77 -36.23 17.00
CA HIS A 217 -17.11 -35.25 16.13
C HIS A 217 -17.94 -34.91 14.89
N LYS A 218 -19.27 -35.01 14.95
CA LYS A 218 -20.17 -34.77 13.80
C LYS A 218 -19.92 -33.45 13.08
N SER A 219 -19.56 -32.39 13.80
CA SER A 219 -19.23 -31.09 13.22
C SER A 219 -18.00 -31.10 12.32
N GLU A 220 -17.07 -32.05 12.49
CA GLU A 220 -15.90 -32.25 11.62
C GLU A 220 -16.27 -32.93 10.29
N PHE A 221 -17.43 -33.60 10.24
CA PHE A 221 -17.89 -34.40 9.11
C PHE A 221 -19.07 -33.75 8.40
N MET A 222 -18.99 -32.45 8.14
CA MET A 222 -20.00 -31.72 7.37
C MET A 222 -19.58 -31.61 5.91
N THR A 223 -20.53 -31.62 4.99
CA THR A 223 -20.29 -31.20 3.60
C THR A 223 -19.88 -29.73 3.59
N PRO A 224 -19.02 -29.30 2.66
CA PRO A 224 -18.72 -27.88 2.51
C PRO A 224 -20.00 -27.10 2.12
N GLU A 225 -20.07 -25.84 2.55
CA GLU A 225 -21.10 -24.91 2.08
C GLU A 225 -20.85 -24.61 0.60
N GLN A 226 -21.88 -24.77 -0.24
CA GLN A 226 -21.81 -24.49 -1.68
C GLN A 226 -23.03 -23.68 -2.14
N VAL A 227 -22.86 -22.98 -3.26
CA VAL A 227 -23.95 -22.27 -3.95
C VAL A 227 -23.98 -22.64 -5.42
N VAL A 228 -25.16 -22.55 -6.01
CA VAL A 228 -25.39 -22.52 -7.46
C VAL A 228 -25.93 -21.15 -7.78
N VAL A 229 -25.33 -20.45 -8.75
CA VAL A 229 -25.81 -19.13 -9.18
C VAL A 229 -26.43 -19.18 -10.57
N GLU A 230 -27.39 -18.29 -10.79
CA GLU A 230 -27.78 -17.84 -12.11
C GLU A 230 -27.09 -16.51 -12.41
N TYR A 231 -26.71 -16.31 -13.67
CA TYR A 231 -26.01 -15.08 -14.06
C TYR A 231 -26.29 -14.69 -15.51
N VAL A 232 -26.15 -13.40 -15.79
CA VAL A 232 -26.15 -12.82 -17.14
C VAL A 232 -24.82 -12.14 -17.37
N GLU A 233 -24.32 -12.21 -18.61
CA GLU A 233 -22.99 -11.72 -18.98
C GLU A 233 -23.14 -10.71 -20.12
N LEU A 234 -22.66 -9.49 -19.88
CA LEU A 234 -22.62 -8.39 -20.84
C LEU A 234 -21.20 -8.23 -21.37
N LYS A 235 -21.03 -8.38 -22.70
CA LYS A 235 -19.73 -8.26 -23.36
C LYS A 235 -19.66 -7.01 -24.21
N LYS A 236 -18.58 -6.24 -24.06
CA LYS A 236 -18.29 -5.07 -24.89
C LYS A 236 -18.24 -5.41 -26.39
N SER A 237 -17.76 -6.60 -26.73
CA SER A 237 -17.71 -7.10 -28.12
C SER A 237 -19.07 -7.12 -28.82
N SER A 238 -20.17 -7.26 -28.07
CA SER A 238 -21.54 -7.29 -28.62
C SER A 238 -22.01 -5.95 -29.19
N PHE A 239 -21.32 -4.85 -28.87
CA PHE A 239 -21.68 -3.49 -29.30
C PHE A 239 -20.97 -3.03 -30.57
N PHE A 240 -19.89 -3.70 -31.01
CA PHE A 240 -19.12 -3.28 -32.19
C PHE A 240 -19.95 -3.25 -33.48
N ASP A 241 -20.95 -4.11 -33.61
CA ASP A 241 -21.82 -4.13 -34.79
C ASP A 241 -23.04 -3.20 -34.67
N GLN A 242 -23.30 -2.67 -33.46
CA GLN A 242 -24.44 -1.79 -33.18
C GLN A 242 -24.10 -0.31 -33.41
N VAL A 243 -22.80 0.02 -33.38
CA VAL A 243 -22.29 1.38 -33.49
C VAL A 243 -21.94 1.71 -34.94
N LYS A 244 -22.39 2.87 -35.43
CA LYS A 244 -22.04 3.42 -36.75
C LYS A 244 -21.43 4.81 -36.60
N VAL A 245 -20.20 4.98 -37.07
CA VAL A 245 -19.52 6.28 -37.11
C VAL A 245 -20.22 7.15 -38.15
N LYS A 246 -20.69 8.33 -37.73
CA LYS A 246 -21.27 9.32 -38.65
C LYS A 246 -20.13 10.14 -39.26
N GLN A 247 -20.34 10.57 -40.51
CA GLN A 247 -19.38 11.42 -41.23
C GLN A 247 -19.11 12.74 -40.48
N GLU A 248 -20.13 13.30 -39.83
CA GLU A 248 -20.03 14.53 -39.03
C GLU A 248 -19.08 14.37 -37.83
N ASP A 249 -19.17 13.25 -37.11
CA ASP A 249 -18.30 12.96 -35.96
C ASP A 249 -16.85 12.72 -36.40
N LEU A 250 -16.66 12.09 -37.56
CA LEU A 250 -15.37 11.87 -38.19
C LEU A 250 -14.69 13.18 -38.59
N GLU A 251 -15.45 14.09 -39.20
CA GLU A 251 -14.97 15.42 -39.56
C GLU A 251 -14.61 16.24 -38.30
N ALA A 252 -15.43 16.19 -37.25
CA ALA A 252 -15.15 16.87 -35.99
C ALA A 252 -13.86 16.36 -35.32
N LEU A 253 -13.66 15.03 -35.26
CA LEU A 253 -12.44 14.45 -34.71
C LEU A 253 -11.21 14.80 -35.55
N TYR A 254 -11.33 14.78 -36.88
CA TYR A 254 -10.28 15.21 -37.78
C TYR A 254 -9.89 16.68 -37.57
N GLN A 255 -10.87 17.59 -37.46
CA GLN A 255 -10.60 19.00 -37.16
C GLN A 255 -9.85 19.18 -35.84
N LYS A 256 -10.20 18.38 -34.82
CA LYS A 256 -9.49 18.38 -33.54
C LYS A 256 -8.05 17.85 -33.66
N GLU A 257 -7.83 16.78 -34.43
CA GLU A 257 -6.51 16.20 -34.65
C GLU A 257 -5.58 17.18 -35.38
N ILE A 258 -6.07 17.89 -36.40
CA ILE A 258 -5.28 18.88 -37.13
C ILE A 258 -5.16 20.22 -36.39
N ALA A 259 -6.09 20.57 -35.51
CA ALA A 259 -5.97 21.76 -34.66
C ALA A 259 -4.79 21.64 -33.69
N ASN A 260 -4.38 20.42 -33.34
CA ASN A 260 -3.19 20.16 -32.55
C ASN A 260 -1.89 20.26 -33.37
N LEU A 261 -1.96 20.30 -34.70
CA LEU A 261 -0.83 20.52 -35.60
C LEU A 261 -0.63 22.04 -35.80
N SER A 262 -0.01 22.71 -34.83
CA SER A 262 0.24 24.16 -34.90
C SER A 262 1.56 24.52 -35.57
N GLU A 263 1.57 25.63 -36.32
CA GLU A 263 2.76 26.23 -36.93
C GLU A 263 3.75 26.68 -35.85
N GLN A 264 4.97 26.16 -35.90
CA GLN A 264 6.07 26.59 -35.04
C GLN A 264 6.97 27.58 -35.78
N ARG A 265 7.39 28.65 -35.09
CA ARG A 265 8.31 29.65 -35.62
C ARG A 265 9.61 29.62 -34.81
N ASP A 266 10.71 29.59 -35.54
CA ASP A 266 12.06 29.69 -34.99
C ASP A 266 12.43 31.16 -34.87
N ALA A 267 12.60 31.64 -33.65
CA ALA A 267 12.76 33.05 -33.34
C ALA A 267 14.13 33.33 -32.73
N ALA A 268 14.69 34.49 -33.05
CA ALA A 268 15.80 35.06 -32.30
C ALA A 268 15.46 36.47 -31.81
N HIS A 269 16.01 36.91 -30.68
CA HIS A 269 15.79 38.26 -30.18
C HIS A 269 17.01 38.94 -29.56
N ILE A 270 16.92 40.27 -29.48
CA ILE A 270 17.81 41.11 -28.68
C ILE A 270 16.94 41.86 -27.68
N LEU A 271 17.13 41.60 -26.38
CA LEU A 271 16.40 42.26 -25.30
C LEU A 271 17.27 43.35 -24.66
N ILE A 272 16.72 44.55 -24.51
CA ILE A 272 17.21 45.58 -23.60
C ILE A 272 16.18 45.78 -22.50
N GLU A 273 16.54 45.41 -21.28
CA GLU A 273 15.66 45.46 -20.11
C GLU A 273 15.35 46.89 -19.68
N VAL A 274 14.13 47.09 -19.18
CA VAL A 274 13.75 48.29 -18.43
C VAL A 274 13.75 47.94 -16.95
N ASN A 275 14.51 48.68 -16.15
CA ASN A 275 14.65 48.43 -14.71
C ASN A 275 14.86 49.74 -13.94
N ASP A 276 15.03 49.67 -12.61
CA ASP A 276 15.19 50.84 -11.74
C ASP A 276 16.37 51.76 -12.12
N LYS A 277 17.33 51.27 -12.92
CA LYS A 277 18.51 52.00 -13.38
C LYS A 277 18.43 52.43 -14.84
N VAL A 278 17.63 51.74 -15.65
CA VAL A 278 17.46 51.97 -17.09
C VAL A 278 16.01 52.29 -17.37
N GLY A 279 15.73 53.57 -17.58
CA GLY A 279 14.38 54.03 -17.89
C GLY A 279 13.94 53.65 -19.31
N ASP A 280 12.62 53.71 -19.55
CA ASP A 280 11.99 53.35 -20.83
C ASP A 280 12.63 54.05 -22.04
N GLU A 281 12.89 55.35 -21.93
CA GLU A 281 13.52 56.15 -23.01
C GLU A 281 14.96 55.70 -23.30
N GLN A 282 15.70 55.25 -22.29
CA GLN A 282 17.09 54.80 -22.44
C GLN A 282 17.14 53.42 -23.09
N ALA A 283 16.29 52.50 -22.65
CA ALA A 283 16.15 51.19 -23.27
C ALA A 283 15.70 51.32 -24.74
N LYS A 284 14.74 52.21 -25.01
CA LYS A 284 14.29 52.53 -26.36
C LYS A 284 15.41 53.12 -27.23
N ALA A 285 16.17 54.09 -26.71
CA ALA A 285 17.28 54.66 -27.46
C ALA A 285 18.35 53.61 -27.80
N LYS A 286 18.62 52.69 -26.87
CA LYS A 286 19.61 51.63 -27.07
C LYS A 286 19.16 50.60 -28.10
N ILE A 287 17.91 50.16 -28.04
CA ILE A 287 17.39 49.22 -29.04
C ILE A 287 17.29 49.87 -30.43
N ASP A 288 16.97 51.17 -30.51
CA ASP A 288 16.96 51.94 -31.76
C ASP A 288 18.38 52.06 -32.36
N GLU A 289 19.41 52.24 -31.52
CA GLU A 289 20.81 52.23 -31.93
C GLU A 289 21.21 50.87 -32.54
N ILE A 290 20.83 49.77 -31.88
CA ILE A 290 21.10 48.39 -32.36
C ILE A 290 20.38 48.15 -33.69
N LYS A 291 19.14 48.63 -33.83
CA LYS A 291 18.40 48.57 -35.11
C LYS A 291 19.11 49.35 -36.22
N ALA A 292 19.67 50.51 -35.93
CA ALA A 292 20.44 51.29 -36.90
C ALA A 292 21.74 50.58 -37.31
N ARG A 293 22.38 49.82 -36.41
CA ARG A 293 23.53 48.95 -36.71
C ARG A 293 23.14 47.77 -37.61
N LEU A 294 22.01 47.11 -37.32
CA LEU A 294 21.44 46.08 -38.19
C LEU A 294 21.15 46.61 -39.60
N ALA A 295 20.60 47.82 -39.71
CA ALA A 295 20.32 48.46 -41.01
C ALA A 295 21.60 48.78 -41.81
N LYS A 296 22.77 48.85 -41.16
CA LYS A 296 24.09 49.01 -41.80
C LYS A 296 24.73 47.69 -42.21
N GLY A 297 24.05 46.56 -41.98
CA GLY A 297 24.48 45.22 -42.41
C GLY A 297 25.27 44.44 -41.36
N GLU A 298 25.27 44.87 -40.09
CA GLU A 298 25.85 44.07 -39.01
C GLU A 298 25.04 42.80 -38.72
N ASP A 299 25.70 41.73 -38.28
CA ASP A 299 25.06 40.44 -38.03
C ASP A 299 24.21 40.47 -36.75
N PHE A 300 23.01 39.89 -36.82
CA PHE A 300 22.06 39.88 -35.71
C PHE A 300 22.56 39.06 -34.53
N ALA A 301 23.16 37.90 -34.77
CA ALA A 301 23.66 37.03 -33.70
C ALA A 301 24.89 37.65 -33.01
N ALA A 302 25.73 38.38 -33.75
CA ALA A 302 26.83 39.15 -33.18
C ALA A 302 26.31 40.28 -32.25
N LEU A 303 25.33 41.07 -32.71
CA LEU A 303 24.74 42.12 -31.89
C LEU A 303 23.96 41.57 -30.69
N ALA A 304 23.33 40.40 -30.82
CA ALA A 304 22.69 39.73 -29.70
C ALA A 304 23.70 39.31 -28.63
N LYS A 305 24.85 38.76 -29.03
CA LYS A 305 25.95 38.43 -28.09
C LYS A 305 26.55 39.66 -27.43
N GLU A 306 26.61 40.77 -28.15
CA GLU A 306 27.21 42.02 -27.66
C GLU A 306 26.26 42.81 -26.74
N PHE A 307 24.95 42.82 -27.04
CA PHE A 307 24.01 43.76 -26.41
C PHE A 307 22.79 43.12 -25.74
N SER A 308 22.40 41.90 -26.07
CA SER A 308 21.20 41.31 -25.49
C SER A 308 21.42 41.05 -24.00
N GLN A 309 20.45 41.45 -23.18
CA GLN A 309 20.44 41.25 -21.75
C GLN A 309 19.68 39.99 -21.34
N ASP A 310 19.12 39.25 -22.30
CA ASP A 310 18.55 37.93 -22.04
C ASP A 310 19.66 36.89 -21.81
N ILE A 311 19.87 36.52 -20.55
CA ILE A 311 20.89 35.57 -20.10
C ILE A 311 20.73 34.20 -20.78
N GLY A 312 19.51 33.81 -21.14
CA GLY A 312 19.22 32.50 -21.72
C GLY A 312 19.65 32.34 -23.18
N SER A 313 19.55 33.40 -23.99
CA SER A 313 19.77 33.34 -25.44
C SER A 313 20.90 34.24 -25.95
N ALA A 314 21.36 35.23 -25.19
CA ALA A 314 22.40 36.16 -25.66
C ALA A 314 23.67 35.44 -26.13
N ALA A 315 24.14 34.44 -25.38
CA ALA A 315 25.35 33.68 -25.71
C ALA A 315 25.22 32.85 -27.00
N THR A 316 24.00 32.48 -27.39
CA THR A 316 23.69 31.73 -28.62
C THR A 316 23.26 32.65 -29.78
N GLY A 317 23.47 33.96 -29.66
CA GLY A 317 23.10 34.90 -30.72
C GLY A 317 21.62 35.29 -30.71
N GLY A 318 20.97 35.16 -29.56
CA GLY A 318 19.57 35.52 -29.35
C GLY A 318 18.58 34.41 -29.73
N ASP A 319 19.05 33.23 -30.11
CA ASP A 319 18.23 32.11 -30.60
C ASP A 319 17.35 31.52 -29.47
N LEU A 320 16.05 31.43 -29.73
CA LEU A 320 15.02 30.89 -28.84
C LEU A 320 14.48 29.53 -29.33
N GLY A 321 14.86 29.10 -30.55
CA GLY A 321 14.38 27.88 -31.19
C GLY A 321 12.92 27.94 -31.65
N TYR A 322 12.41 26.78 -32.08
CA TYR A 322 11.03 26.61 -32.55
C TYR A 322 10.03 26.62 -31.39
N ALA A 323 9.09 27.56 -31.46
CA ALA A 323 7.97 27.64 -30.53
C ALA A 323 6.65 27.86 -31.28
N GLY A 324 5.57 27.30 -30.74
CA GLY A 324 4.21 27.57 -31.22
C GLY A 324 3.59 28.80 -30.54
N ARG A 325 2.36 29.13 -30.93
CA ARG A 325 1.59 30.20 -30.27
C ARG A 325 1.37 29.90 -28.78
N GLY A 326 1.35 30.95 -27.96
CA GLY A 326 1.13 30.89 -26.52
C GLY A 326 2.40 30.71 -25.67
N VAL A 327 3.57 30.61 -26.30
CA VAL A 327 4.87 30.49 -25.61
C VAL A 327 5.46 31.86 -25.25
N TYR A 328 5.22 32.88 -26.08
CA TYR A 328 5.80 34.22 -25.92
C TYR A 328 4.78 35.24 -25.38
N ASP A 329 5.28 36.39 -24.90
CA ASP A 329 4.43 37.54 -24.54
C ASP A 329 3.56 37.98 -25.75
N PRO A 330 2.29 38.39 -25.56
CA PRO A 330 1.40 38.72 -26.67
C PRO A 330 1.95 39.74 -27.67
N ALA A 331 2.67 40.76 -27.20
CA ALA A 331 3.25 41.79 -28.08
C ALA A 331 4.44 41.24 -28.87
N PHE A 332 5.25 40.38 -28.25
CA PHE A 332 6.35 39.67 -28.92
C PHE A 332 5.81 38.74 -30.00
N GLU A 333 4.80 37.94 -29.64
CA GLU A 333 4.19 36.97 -30.55
C GLU A 333 3.54 37.67 -31.75
N GLU A 334 2.76 38.73 -31.54
CA GLU A 334 2.14 39.49 -32.63
C GLU A 334 3.18 39.99 -33.63
N ALA A 335 4.29 40.53 -33.14
CA ALA A 335 5.40 40.97 -33.98
C ALA A 335 6.08 39.80 -34.71
N LEU A 336 6.39 38.70 -34.02
CA LEU A 336 7.00 37.50 -34.62
C LEU A 336 6.13 36.92 -35.75
N TYR A 337 4.81 36.90 -35.56
CA TYR A 337 3.88 36.36 -36.55
C TYR A 337 3.68 37.27 -37.77
N ALA A 338 3.97 38.57 -37.63
CA ALA A 338 3.94 39.53 -38.73
C ALA A 338 5.20 39.50 -39.63
N LEU A 339 6.30 38.90 -39.16
CA LEU A 339 7.56 38.83 -39.91
C LEU A 339 7.53 37.75 -41.00
N LYS A 340 8.26 38.01 -42.09
CA LYS A 340 8.69 36.97 -43.03
C LYS A 340 10.04 36.40 -42.63
N GLN A 341 10.35 35.19 -43.08
CA GLN A 341 11.61 34.54 -42.76
C GLN A 341 12.80 35.42 -43.15
N GLY A 342 13.71 35.65 -42.21
CA GLY A 342 14.87 36.52 -42.33
C GLY A 342 14.63 37.98 -41.93
N GLU A 343 13.38 38.42 -41.76
CA GLU A 343 13.06 39.79 -41.36
C GLU A 343 13.27 40.03 -39.86
N VAL A 344 13.54 41.29 -39.51
CA VAL A 344 13.66 41.78 -38.13
C VAL A 344 12.55 42.80 -37.86
N SER A 345 11.94 42.72 -36.68
CA SER A 345 10.85 43.60 -36.25
C SER A 345 11.27 45.05 -36.04
N ALA A 346 10.27 45.93 -35.91
CA ALA A 346 10.48 47.17 -35.17
C ALA A 346 10.74 46.87 -33.68
N PRO A 347 11.30 47.81 -32.90
CA PRO A 347 11.45 47.61 -31.47
C PRO A 347 10.08 47.38 -30.82
N VAL A 348 9.91 46.22 -30.20
CA VAL A 348 8.68 45.79 -29.55
C VAL A 348 8.84 45.98 -28.05
N LYS A 349 7.89 46.67 -27.43
CA LYS A 349 7.86 46.83 -25.97
C LYS A 349 7.07 45.69 -25.33
N THR A 350 7.66 45.03 -24.36
CA THR A 350 7.03 44.02 -23.49
C THR A 350 7.24 44.43 -22.02
N PRO A 351 6.69 43.70 -21.03
CA PRO A 351 6.99 43.93 -19.62
C PRO A 351 8.47 43.75 -19.25
N TYR A 352 9.25 43.01 -20.06
CA TYR A 352 10.67 42.74 -19.81
C TYR A 352 11.59 43.81 -20.39
N GLY A 353 11.09 44.70 -21.27
CA GLY A 353 11.85 45.77 -21.89
C GLY A 353 11.57 45.89 -23.38
N TYR A 354 12.57 46.28 -24.16
CA TYR A 354 12.47 46.42 -25.61
C TYR A 354 13.19 45.29 -26.35
N HIS A 355 12.50 44.73 -27.34
CA HIS A 355 12.98 43.61 -28.15
C HIS A 355 13.15 44.00 -29.61
N LEU A 356 14.22 43.52 -30.24
CA LEU A 356 14.25 43.28 -31.70
C LEU A 356 14.09 41.79 -31.93
N ILE A 357 13.14 41.41 -32.78
CA ILE A 357 12.76 40.02 -33.00
C ILE A 357 13.08 39.67 -34.44
N LYS A 358 13.72 38.54 -34.68
CA LYS A 358 14.06 38.02 -36.00
C LYS A 358 13.42 36.65 -36.20
N LEU A 359 12.75 36.46 -37.34
CA LEU A 359 12.23 35.15 -37.71
C LEU A 359 13.29 34.36 -38.49
N LEU A 360 13.77 33.25 -37.92
CA LEU A 360 14.79 32.40 -38.52
C LEU A 360 14.20 31.32 -39.44
N GLY A 361 13.04 30.76 -39.05
CA GLY A 361 12.42 29.64 -39.75
C GLY A 361 10.94 29.48 -39.41
N VAL A 362 10.20 28.84 -40.32
CA VAL A 362 8.79 28.49 -40.11
C VAL A 362 8.65 26.99 -40.40
N GLN A 363 8.17 26.25 -39.42
CA GLN A 363 7.87 24.82 -39.55
C GLN A 363 6.35 24.65 -39.45
N ALA A 364 5.71 24.53 -40.62
CA ALA A 364 4.32 24.14 -40.71
C ALA A 364 4.25 22.60 -40.82
N PRO A 365 3.60 21.89 -39.88
CA PRO A 365 3.39 20.46 -40.03
C PRO A 365 2.56 20.18 -41.30
N GLU A 366 2.93 19.13 -42.03
CA GLU A 366 2.13 18.66 -43.17
C GLU A 366 0.82 18.10 -42.64
N VAL A 367 -0.30 18.74 -42.97
CA VAL A 367 -1.62 18.34 -42.49
C VAL A 367 -2.05 17.09 -43.27
N PRO A 368 -2.15 15.90 -42.63
CA PRO A 368 -2.59 14.69 -43.31
C PRO A 368 -4.03 14.87 -43.78
N SER A 369 -4.40 14.36 -44.95
CA SER A 369 -5.78 14.46 -45.43
C SER A 369 -6.73 13.60 -44.59
N LEU A 370 -8.00 14.00 -44.50
CA LEU A 370 -9.05 13.19 -43.87
C LEU A 370 -9.08 11.77 -44.46
N GLU A 371 -8.93 11.61 -45.78
CA GLU A 371 -8.89 10.29 -46.42
C GLU A 371 -7.75 9.41 -45.91
N SER A 372 -6.58 10.00 -45.63
CA SER A 372 -5.43 9.26 -45.11
C SER A 372 -5.62 8.80 -43.67
N LEU A 373 -6.28 9.63 -42.85
CA LEU A 373 -6.54 9.34 -41.43
C LEU A 373 -7.84 8.58 -41.19
N LYS A 374 -8.74 8.52 -42.18
CA LYS A 374 -10.08 7.95 -42.06
C LYS A 374 -10.11 6.58 -41.38
N PRO A 375 -9.29 5.58 -41.77
CA PRO A 375 -9.33 4.26 -41.11
C PRO A 375 -8.96 4.31 -39.62
N LYS A 376 -7.99 5.16 -39.25
CA LYS A 376 -7.57 5.34 -37.85
C LYS A 376 -8.68 6.04 -37.04
N LEU A 377 -9.22 7.13 -37.58
CA LEU A 377 -10.24 7.94 -36.91
C LEU A 377 -11.57 7.18 -36.79
N GLU A 378 -11.94 6.38 -37.79
CA GLU A 378 -13.10 5.49 -37.73
C GLU A 378 -12.94 4.42 -36.64
N ASP A 379 -11.78 3.77 -36.54
CA ASP A 379 -11.50 2.79 -35.48
C ASP A 379 -11.53 3.44 -34.09
N GLU A 380 -10.94 4.63 -33.95
CA GLU A 380 -10.92 5.39 -32.70
C GLU A 380 -12.33 5.80 -32.26
N LEU A 381 -13.11 6.42 -33.15
CA LEU A 381 -14.50 6.79 -32.86
C LEU A 381 -15.34 5.56 -32.55
N LYS A 382 -15.17 4.47 -33.31
CA LYS A 382 -15.91 3.24 -33.07
C LYS A 382 -15.60 2.67 -31.69
N LYS A 383 -14.33 2.65 -31.26
CA LYS A 383 -13.94 2.23 -29.91
C LYS A 383 -14.53 3.14 -28.83
N GLN A 384 -14.49 4.46 -29.02
CA GLN A 384 -15.07 5.41 -28.06
C GLN A 384 -16.59 5.26 -27.92
N MET A 385 -17.29 5.13 -29.05
CA MET A 385 -18.74 4.94 -29.06
C MET A 385 -19.14 3.57 -28.47
N VAL A 386 -18.37 2.51 -28.74
CA VAL A 386 -18.58 1.19 -28.11
C VAL A 386 -18.37 1.27 -26.60
N GLU A 387 -17.33 1.95 -26.15
CA GLU A 387 -17.07 2.18 -24.72
C GLU A 387 -18.24 2.90 -24.05
N GLN A 388 -18.70 4.01 -24.64
CA GLN A 388 -19.86 4.75 -24.12
C GLN A 388 -21.10 3.86 -24.07
N ARG A 389 -21.37 3.09 -25.14
CA ARG A 389 -22.52 2.21 -25.18
C ARG A 389 -22.43 1.06 -24.17
N PHE A 390 -21.23 0.52 -23.94
CA PHE A 390 -21.00 -0.51 -22.95
C PHE A 390 -21.23 0.01 -21.53
N VAL A 391 -20.74 1.21 -21.20
CA VAL A 391 -20.97 1.85 -19.90
C VAL A 391 -22.46 2.14 -19.67
N GLU A 392 -23.18 2.63 -20.68
CA GLU A 392 -24.64 2.81 -20.62
C GLU A 392 -25.36 1.49 -20.39
N ALA A 393 -25.04 0.47 -21.20
CA ALA A 393 -25.67 -0.84 -21.09
C ALA A 393 -25.38 -1.53 -19.75
N THR A 394 -24.22 -1.31 -19.15
CA THR A 394 -23.91 -1.77 -17.79
C THR A 394 -24.81 -1.12 -16.76
N LYS A 395 -25.05 0.19 -16.85
CA LYS A 395 -25.99 0.89 -15.96
C LYS A 395 -27.44 0.44 -16.17
N ASP A 396 -27.84 0.23 -17.41
CA ASP A 396 -29.18 -0.27 -17.74
C ASP A 396 -29.38 -1.69 -17.16
N LEU A 397 -28.37 -2.56 -17.31
CA LEU A 397 -28.36 -3.90 -16.73
C LEU A 397 -28.45 -3.87 -15.21
N GLU A 398 -27.66 -3.01 -14.56
CA GLU A 398 -27.66 -2.84 -13.10
C GLU A 398 -29.01 -2.35 -12.59
N SER A 399 -29.59 -1.32 -13.22
CA SER A 399 -30.91 -0.80 -12.85
C SER A 399 -32.01 -1.84 -13.04
N SER A 400 -32.03 -2.53 -14.19
CA SER A 400 -33.02 -3.57 -14.49
C SER A 400 -32.89 -4.75 -13.51
N ALA A 401 -31.67 -5.18 -13.21
CA ALA A 401 -31.44 -6.25 -12.24
C ALA A 401 -31.83 -5.87 -10.82
N TYR A 402 -31.61 -4.63 -10.39
CA TYR A 402 -32.01 -4.15 -9.07
C TYR A 402 -33.53 -4.12 -8.89
N GLU A 403 -34.28 -3.79 -9.94
CA GLU A 403 -35.75 -3.71 -9.90
C GLU A 403 -36.45 -5.06 -10.11
N ALA A 404 -35.77 -6.02 -10.72
CA ALA A 404 -36.35 -7.33 -11.07
C ALA A 404 -36.24 -8.36 -9.93
N ALA A 405 -37.23 -9.24 -9.84
CA ALA A 405 -37.23 -10.36 -8.87
C ALA A 405 -36.28 -11.52 -9.28
N ASP A 406 -35.91 -11.58 -10.56
CA ASP A 406 -34.99 -12.57 -11.14
C ASP A 406 -34.26 -12.02 -12.37
N LEU A 407 -33.31 -12.78 -12.91
CA LEU A 407 -32.49 -12.33 -14.05
C LEU A 407 -33.16 -12.52 -15.42
N SER A 408 -34.37 -13.07 -15.49
CA SER A 408 -35.07 -13.32 -16.76
C SER A 408 -35.52 -12.02 -17.41
N GLN A 409 -36.05 -11.08 -16.62
CA GLN A 409 -36.47 -9.77 -17.14
C GLN A 409 -35.26 -8.94 -17.65
N PRO A 410 -34.19 -8.73 -16.86
CA PRO A 410 -32.99 -8.04 -17.34
C PRO A 410 -32.38 -8.72 -18.57
N ALA A 411 -32.35 -10.06 -18.58
CA ALA A 411 -31.87 -10.80 -19.74
C ALA A 411 -32.71 -10.52 -20.99
N GLN A 412 -34.04 -10.49 -20.88
CA GLN A 412 -34.92 -10.24 -22.01
C GLN A 412 -34.81 -8.81 -22.53
N GLU A 413 -34.78 -7.81 -21.65
CA GLU A 413 -34.65 -6.39 -22.00
C GLU A 413 -33.34 -6.10 -22.72
N MET A 414 -32.25 -6.73 -22.27
CA MET A 414 -30.90 -6.53 -22.80
C MET A 414 -30.53 -7.51 -23.93
N GLY A 415 -31.40 -8.48 -24.26
CA GLY A 415 -31.11 -9.52 -25.24
C GLY A 415 -30.01 -10.51 -24.81
N LEU A 416 -29.81 -10.69 -23.51
CA LEU A 416 -28.84 -11.60 -22.91
C LEU A 416 -29.45 -12.98 -22.62
N LYS A 417 -28.60 -13.94 -22.24
CA LYS A 417 -29.02 -15.28 -21.82
C LYS A 417 -28.70 -15.49 -20.34
N VAL A 418 -29.68 -15.99 -19.59
CA VAL A 418 -29.45 -16.47 -18.21
C VAL A 418 -28.71 -17.80 -18.29
N GLN A 419 -27.58 -17.87 -17.60
CA GLN A 419 -26.73 -19.06 -17.47
C GLN A 419 -26.76 -19.56 -16.02
N THR A 420 -26.42 -20.83 -15.80
CA THR A 420 -26.35 -21.43 -14.45
C THR A 420 -24.97 -22.02 -14.22
N SER A 421 -24.39 -21.79 -13.04
CA SER A 421 -23.08 -22.34 -12.66
C SER A 421 -23.15 -23.80 -12.24
N GLN A 422 -22.00 -24.47 -12.14
CA GLN A 422 -21.86 -25.66 -11.30
C GLN A 422 -21.89 -25.25 -9.80
N PRO A 423 -22.11 -26.18 -8.86
CA PRO A 423 -21.96 -25.90 -7.43
C PRO A 423 -20.51 -25.52 -7.09
N PHE A 424 -20.32 -24.44 -6.34
CA PHE A 424 -18.99 -24.04 -5.85
C PHE A 424 -19.04 -23.53 -4.41
N GLY A 425 -17.93 -23.68 -3.69
CA GLY A 425 -17.77 -23.21 -2.32
C GLY A 425 -17.04 -21.87 -2.25
N ARG A 426 -16.78 -21.39 -1.03
CA ARG A 426 -16.03 -20.14 -0.79
C ARG A 426 -14.58 -20.14 -1.31
N SER A 427 -14.04 -21.31 -1.63
CA SER A 427 -12.74 -21.48 -2.28
C SER A 427 -12.78 -21.24 -3.80
N GLY A 428 -13.97 -21.07 -4.39
CA GLY A 428 -14.18 -21.00 -5.82
C GLY A 428 -14.43 -22.37 -6.48
N GLY A 429 -14.45 -22.37 -7.81
CA GLY A 429 -14.73 -23.53 -8.64
C GLY A 429 -14.41 -23.26 -10.11
N ASP A 430 -14.99 -24.05 -10.99
CA ASP A 430 -14.79 -23.91 -12.44
C ASP A 430 -15.68 -22.82 -13.06
N GLY A 431 -15.35 -22.42 -14.29
CA GLY A 431 -16.12 -21.44 -15.06
C GLY A 431 -16.13 -20.08 -14.39
N ILE A 432 -17.33 -19.52 -14.18
CA ILE A 432 -17.48 -18.18 -13.58
C ILE A 432 -16.99 -18.14 -12.12
N ALA A 433 -17.03 -19.27 -11.42
CA ALA A 433 -16.55 -19.40 -10.03
C ALA A 433 -15.02 -19.45 -9.92
N ALA A 434 -14.30 -19.40 -11.04
CA ALA A 434 -12.85 -19.19 -11.04
C ALA A 434 -12.51 -17.71 -10.75
N ASN A 435 -13.44 -16.79 -11.02
CA ASN A 435 -13.26 -15.38 -10.68
C ASN A 435 -13.63 -15.15 -9.20
N ARG A 436 -12.71 -14.59 -8.43
CA ARG A 436 -12.88 -14.40 -6.99
C ARG A 436 -13.97 -13.39 -6.62
N GLN A 437 -14.20 -12.35 -7.43
CA GLN A 437 -15.28 -11.39 -7.19
C GLN A 437 -16.64 -12.06 -7.33
N ILE A 438 -16.80 -12.99 -8.28
CA ILE A 438 -18.01 -13.79 -8.42
C ILE A 438 -18.26 -14.61 -7.16
N VAL A 439 -17.22 -15.27 -6.63
CA VAL A 439 -17.32 -16.07 -5.41
C VAL A 439 -17.70 -15.18 -4.22
N GLN A 440 -17.03 -14.06 -4.03
CA GLN A 440 -17.32 -13.12 -2.94
C GLN A 440 -18.77 -12.60 -3.02
N THR A 441 -19.20 -12.16 -4.20
CA THR A 441 -20.56 -11.66 -4.39
C THR A 441 -21.61 -12.75 -4.19
N ALA A 442 -21.39 -13.97 -4.68
CA ALA A 442 -22.33 -15.07 -4.50
C ALA A 442 -22.53 -15.48 -3.02
N PHE A 443 -21.54 -15.22 -2.16
CA PHE A 443 -21.59 -15.50 -0.72
C PHE A 443 -21.79 -14.24 0.14
N SER A 444 -22.10 -13.09 -0.47
CA SER A 444 -22.48 -11.86 0.24
C SER A 444 -23.86 -12.00 0.90
N PRO A 445 -24.14 -11.31 2.02
CA PRO A 445 -25.46 -11.37 2.68
C PRO A 445 -26.61 -11.02 1.73
N GLU A 446 -26.43 -10.01 0.89
CA GLU A 446 -27.45 -9.52 -0.05
C GLU A 446 -27.84 -10.60 -1.06
N VAL A 447 -26.85 -11.30 -1.61
CA VAL A 447 -27.11 -12.32 -2.65
C VAL A 447 -27.46 -13.67 -2.02
N LEU A 448 -26.82 -14.06 -0.93
CA LEU A 448 -26.96 -15.38 -0.32
C LEU A 448 -28.17 -15.47 0.62
N GLU A 449 -28.36 -14.48 1.49
CA GLU A 449 -29.39 -14.50 2.53
C GLU A 449 -30.68 -13.80 2.06
N GLU A 450 -30.56 -12.65 1.39
CA GLU A 450 -31.71 -11.91 0.87
C GLU A 450 -32.16 -12.41 -0.52
N ALA A 451 -31.38 -13.29 -1.15
CA ALA A 451 -31.63 -13.86 -2.48
C ALA A 451 -31.82 -12.78 -3.58
N ALA A 452 -31.21 -11.61 -3.38
CA ALA A 452 -31.25 -10.49 -4.30
C ALA A 452 -30.35 -10.72 -5.52
N ASN A 453 -30.63 -9.98 -6.60
CA ASN A 453 -29.70 -9.87 -7.72
C ASN A 453 -28.51 -9.01 -7.26
N SER A 454 -27.31 -9.38 -7.67
CA SER A 454 -26.11 -8.60 -7.38
C SER A 454 -26.12 -7.26 -8.13
N GLY A 455 -25.28 -6.33 -7.70
CA GLY A 455 -24.83 -5.24 -8.56
C GLY A 455 -24.01 -5.75 -9.75
N ALA A 456 -23.60 -4.83 -10.63
CA ALA A 456 -22.72 -5.15 -11.75
C ALA A 456 -21.31 -5.51 -11.26
N ILE A 457 -20.84 -6.69 -11.64
CA ILE A 457 -19.51 -7.21 -11.32
C ILE A 457 -18.67 -7.12 -12.58
N GLU A 458 -17.70 -6.20 -12.61
CA GLU A 458 -16.73 -6.08 -13.69
C GLU A 458 -15.66 -7.16 -13.54
N LEU A 459 -15.64 -8.15 -14.44
CA LEU A 459 -14.66 -9.24 -14.42
C LEU A 459 -13.33 -8.83 -15.06
N ASP A 460 -13.43 -8.02 -16.10
CA ASP A 460 -12.36 -7.41 -16.87
C ASP A 460 -12.92 -6.19 -17.63
N PRO A 461 -12.08 -5.36 -18.28
CA PRO A 461 -12.54 -4.15 -18.98
C PRO A 461 -13.57 -4.36 -20.10
N ASP A 462 -13.80 -5.60 -20.53
CA ASP A 462 -14.70 -5.94 -21.63
C ASP A 462 -15.91 -6.79 -21.19
N THR A 463 -15.98 -7.21 -19.92
CA THR A 463 -16.99 -8.15 -19.43
C THR A 463 -17.57 -7.77 -18.06
N VAL A 464 -18.89 -7.62 -18.03
CA VAL A 464 -19.66 -7.38 -16.80
C VAL A 464 -20.65 -8.52 -16.57
N VAL A 465 -20.82 -8.90 -15.31
CA VAL A 465 -21.76 -9.94 -14.89
C VAL A 465 -22.68 -9.43 -13.80
N VAL A 466 -23.95 -9.85 -13.86
CA VAL A 466 -24.87 -9.80 -12.72
C VAL A 466 -25.28 -11.22 -12.39
N LEU A 467 -25.28 -11.57 -11.10
CA LEU A 467 -25.61 -12.91 -10.63
C LEU A 467 -26.66 -12.88 -9.52
N ARG A 468 -27.27 -14.03 -9.27
CA ARG A 468 -28.10 -14.29 -8.09
C ARG A 468 -27.90 -15.73 -7.62
N VAL A 469 -28.12 -16.01 -6.34
CA VAL A 469 -28.14 -17.39 -5.85
C VAL A 469 -29.43 -18.07 -6.33
N LYS A 470 -29.25 -19.24 -6.94
CA LYS A 470 -30.32 -20.16 -7.34
C LYS A 470 -30.56 -21.22 -6.27
N GLU A 471 -29.48 -21.75 -5.69
CA GLU A 471 -29.52 -22.79 -4.66
C GLU A 471 -28.39 -22.58 -3.65
N HIS A 472 -28.73 -22.69 -2.36
CA HIS A 472 -27.78 -22.64 -1.25
C HIS A 472 -27.69 -24.01 -0.57
N ASN A 473 -26.62 -24.72 -0.86
CA ASN A 473 -26.30 -26.02 -0.27
C ASN A 473 -25.58 -25.80 1.07
N LYS A 474 -26.37 -25.67 2.14
CA LYS A 474 -25.85 -25.56 3.52
C LYS A 474 -25.07 -26.82 3.92
N PRO A 475 -24.07 -26.70 4.81
CA PRO A 475 -23.37 -27.85 5.39
C PRO A 475 -24.35 -28.86 5.98
N LYS A 476 -24.18 -30.13 5.60
CA LYS A 476 -24.97 -31.26 6.11
C LYS A 476 -24.03 -32.37 6.57
N GLU A 477 -24.47 -33.16 7.53
CA GLU A 477 -23.70 -34.32 8.01
C GLU A 477 -23.40 -35.28 6.86
N GLN A 478 -22.12 -35.61 6.66
CA GLN A 478 -21.68 -36.63 5.72
C GLN A 478 -22.01 -38.00 6.30
N PRO A 479 -22.64 -38.91 5.54
CA PRO A 479 -22.95 -40.26 6.02
C PRO A 479 -21.71 -40.98 6.55
N LEU A 480 -21.87 -41.72 7.67
CA LEU A 480 -20.78 -42.47 8.30
C LEU A 480 -20.05 -43.37 7.29
N GLU A 481 -20.78 -43.97 6.35
CA GLU A 481 -20.25 -44.85 5.32
C GLU A 481 -19.21 -44.16 4.42
N GLN A 482 -19.33 -42.84 4.21
CA GLN A 482 -18.38 -42.06 3.40
C GLN A 482 -17.10 -41.72 4.16
N VAL A 483 -17.18 -41.53 5.48
CA VAL A 483 -16.07 -41.06 6.32
C VAL A 483 -15.42 -42.16 7.19
N ALA A 484 -16.07 -43.33 7.31
CA ALA A 484 -15.64 -44.42 8.20
C ALA A 484 -14.23 -44.93 7.91
N ALA A 485 -13.81 -45.00 6.64
CA ALA A 485 -12.46 -45.42 6.27
C ALA A 485 -11.40 -44.46 6.83
N ASN A 486 -11.59 -43.15 6.62
CA ASN A 486 -10.68 -42.11 7.11
C ASN A 486 -10.65 -42.07 8.65
N ILE A 487 -11.82 -42.21 9.30
CA ILE A 487 -11.91 -42.29 10.77
C ILE A 487 -11.12 -43.49 11.28
N ARG A 488 -11.27 -44.66 10.64
CA ARG A 488 -10.56 -45.88 11.04
C ARG A 488 -9.06 -45.72 10.92
N GLU A 489 -8.57 -45.13 9.83
CA GLU A 489 -7.14 -44.83 9.65
C GLU A 489 -6.61 -43.86 10.72
N ARG A 490 -7.35 -42.78 11.00
CA ARG A 490 -7.00 -41.82 12.06
C ARG A 490 -6.92 -42.48 13.43
N LEU A 491 -7.96 -43.23 13.82
CA LEU A 491 -8.00 -43.94 15.10
C LEU A 491 -6.90 -45.00 15.21
N ALA A 492 -6.58 -45.71 14.12
CA ALA A 492 -5.49 -46.68 14.10
C ALA A 492 -4.13 -46.00 14.32
N ALA A 493 -3.91 -44.84 13.70
CA ALA A 493 -2.70 -44.04 13.90
C ALA A 493 -2.60 -43.49 15.33
N GLU A 494 -3.70 -42.95 15.88
CA GLU A 494 -3.75 -42.45 17.26
C GLU A 494 -3.44 -43.57 18.28
N LYS A 495 -4.07 -44.74 18.14
CA LYS A 495 -3.79 -45.91 18.98
C LYS A 495 -2.34 -46.40 18.86
N ALA A 496 -1.81 -46.46 17.64
CA ALA A 496 -0.44 -46.88 17.41
C ALA A 496 0.57 -45.93 18.05
N ALA A 497 0.30 -44.62 18.01
CA ALA A 497 1.11 -43.60 18.67
C ALA A 497 1.04 -43.74 20.20
N GLU A 498 -0.16 -43.93 20.76
CA GLU A 498 -0.33 -44.18 22.20
C GLU A 498 0.40 -45.44 22.66
N GLU A 499 0.34 -46.52 21.89
CA GLU A 499 1.03 -47.78 22.22
C GLU A 499 2.54 -47.65 22.09
N ALA A 500 3.04 -46.94 21.06
CA ALA A 500 4.46 -46.61 20.95
C ALA A 500 4.94 -45.78 22.16
N GLN A 501 4.14 -44.81 22.59
CA GLN A 501 4.41 -44.00 23.77
C GLN A 501 4.44 -44.84 25.05
N LYS A 502 3.43 -45.68 25.31
CA LYS A 502 3.39 -46.56 26.49
C LYS A 502 4.61 -47.48 26.55
N ARG A 503 4.98 -48.09 25.42
CA ARG A 503 6.20 -48.93 25.33
C ARG A 503 7.47 -48.13 25.59
N GLY A 504 7.54 -46.90 25.08
CA GLY A 504 8.68 -46.02 25.32
C GLY A 504 8.80 -45.53 26.75
N GLU A 505 7.69 -45.20 27.39
CA GLU A 505 7.67 -44.81 28.81
C GLU A 505 8.02 -45.98 29.72
N ALA A 506 7.53 -47.18 29.43
CA ALA A 506 7.93 -48.41 30.11
C ALA A 506 9.44 -48.65 29.95
N LEU A 507 9.98 -48.50 28.74
CA LEU A 507 11.41 -48.63 28.48
C LEU A 507 12.22 -47.57 29.24
N ILE A 508 11.76 -46.32 29.30
CA ILE A 508 12.41 -45.26 30.10
C ILE A 508 12.44 -45.66 31.59
N ALA A 509 11.35 -46.21 32.12
CA ALA A 509 11.29 -46.67 33.51
C ALA A 509 12.28 -47.81 33.78
N GLU A 510 12.35 -48.81 32.89
CA GLU A 510 13.32 -49.91 33.00
C GLU A 510 14.78 -49.42 32.95
N LEU A 511 15.08 -48.50 32.03
CA LEU A 511 16.41 -47.91 31.89
C LEU A 511 16.83 -47.11 33.13
N ARG A 512 15.88 -46.44 33.81
CA ARG A 512 16.14 -45.73 35.08
C ARG A 512 16.46 -46.68 36.22
N GLU A 513 15.89 -47.89 36.22
CA GLU A 513 16.16 -48.94 37.21
C GLU A 513 17.48 -49.69 36.97
N GLY A 514 18.29 -49.27 35.98
CA GLY A 514 19.57 -49.88 35.66
C GLY A 514 19.44 -51.24 34.98
N ARG A 515 18.24 -51.62 34.53
CA ARG A 515 18.04 -52.83 33.74
C ARG A 515 18.60 -52.59 32.34
N THR A 516 19.50 -53.46 31.88
CA THR A 516 19.87 -53.51 30.47
C THR A 516 18.63 -53.85 29.66
N SER A 517 18.22 -52.89 28.81
CA SER A 517 17.08 -53.03 27.91
C SER A 517 17.03 -54.41 27.26
N SER A 518 15.89 -55.09 27.41
CA SER A 518 15.56 -56.30 26.66
C SER A 518 15.10 -55.99 25.22
N ALA A 519 15.19 -54.74 24.75
CA ALA A 519 15.09 -54.40 23.33
C ALA A 519 16.36 -54.88 22.60
N ALA A 520 16.59 -56.19 22.65
CA ALA A 520 17.64 -56.91 21.98
C ALA A 520 17.35 -56.91 20.47
N GLY A 521 17.72 -55.81 19.79
CA GLY A 521 17.62 -55.72 18.32
C GLY A 521 17.73 -54.31 17.75
N GLU A 522 17.41 -53.26 18.50
CA GLU A 522 17.43 -51.88 17.99
C GLU A 522 18.66 -51.12 18.49
N SER A 523 19.48 -50.63 17.55
CA SER A 523 20.68 -49.85 17.87
C SER A 523 20.32 -48.41 18.22
N TRP A 524 20.89 -47.92 19.32
CA TRP A 524 20.81 -46.50 19.68
C TRP A 524 21.45 -45.65 18.58
N LYS A 525 20.70 -44.68 18.04
CA LYS A 525 21.26 -43.68 17.13
C LYS A 525 21.93 -42.60 17.95
N VAL A 526 23.25 -42.53 17.89
CA VAL A 526 24.06 -41.56 18.63
C VAL A 526 24.22 -40.29 17.81
N VAL A 527 24.07 -39.13 18.47
CA VAL A 527 24.41 -37.82 17.94
C VAL A 527 25.32 -37.14 18.96
N GLU A 528 26.53 -36.82 18.53
CA GLU A 528 27.54 -36.14 19.34
C GLU A 528 27.57 -34.66 18.98
N ALA A 529 27.86 -33.83 19.98
CA ALA A 529 28.01 -32.38 19.86
C ALA A 529 26.88 -31.69 19.08
N ALA A 530 25.63 -32.15 19.22
CA ALA A 530 24.51 -31.58 18.50
C ALA A 530 24.25 -30.13 18.92
N SER A 531 24.13 -29.23 17.94
CA SER A 531 23.74 -27.84 18.17
C SER A 531 22.21 -27.69 18.24
N ARG A 532 21.73 -26.50 18.64
CA ARG A 532 20.29 -26.18 18.70
C ARG A 532 19.61 -26.22 17.33
N GLY A 533 20.39 -26.06 16.25
CA GLY A 533 19.94 -26.10 14.86
C GLY A 533 20.51 -27.29 14.09
N GLN A 534 20.80 -28.40 14.76
CA GLN A 534 21.44 -29.56 14.15
C GLN A 534 20.64 -30.08 12.95
N GLU A 535 21.25 -30.05 11.77
CA GLU A 535 20.65 -30.64 10.57
C GLU A 535 20.53 -32.16 10.69
N GLY A 536 19.50 -32.73 10.07
CA GLY A 536 19.25 -34.19 10.06
C GLY A 536 18.64 -34.75 11.34
N VAL A 537 18.25 -33.89 12.29
CA VAL A 537 17.49 -34.26 13.50
C VAL A 537 16.13 -33.56 13.48
N ASP A 538 15.07 -34.28 13.85
CA ASP A 538 13.73 -33.73 13.92
C ASP A 538 13.67 -32.51 14.87
N PRO A 539 13.07 -31.36 14.48
CA PRO A 539 13.04 -30.16 15.30
C PRO A 539 12.35 -30.34 16.66
N LYS A 540 11.30 -31.17 16.73
CA LYS A 540 10.57 -31.46 17.98
C LYS A 540 11.46 -32.30 18.92
N LEU A 541 12.22 -33.24 18.36
CA LEU A 541 13.24 -33.99 19.09
C LEU A 541 14.35 -33.07 19.63
N LEU A 542 14.93 -32.20 18.80
CA LEU A 542 15.95 -31.25 19.25
C LEU A 542 15.45 -30.34 20.37
N GLN A 543 14.22 -29.81 20.23
CA GLN A 543 13.62 -28.99 21.28
C GLN A 543 13.47 -29.77 22.60
N ALA A 544 13.08 -31.05 22.54
CA ALA A 544 12.98 -31.90 23.72
C ALA A 544 14.37 -32.13 24.36
N VAL A 545 15.38 -32.51 23.57
CA VAL A 545 16.77 -32.75 24.03
C VAL A 545 17.34 -31.52 24.75
N PHE A 546 17.17 -30.33 24.18
CA PHE A 546 17.71 -29.09 24.76
C PHE A 546 16.94 -28.57 25.98
N ARG A 547 15.75 -29.10 26.26
CA ARG A 547 14.97 -28.84 27.49
C ARG A 547 15.29 -29.82 28.62
N MET A 548 15.96 -30.94 28.33
CA MET A 548 16.31 -31.93 29.34
C MET A 548 17.32 -31.36 30.35
N GLN A 549 17.18 -31.80 31.60
CA GLN A 549 18.13 -31.51 32.67
C GLN A 549 19.50 -32.08 32.32
N ARG A 550 20.57 -31.40 32.79
CA ARG A 550 21.94 -31.89 32.62
C ARG A 550 22.11 -33.21 33.40
N PRO A 551 22.76 -34.24 32.83
CA PRO A 551 23.11 -35.46 33.56
C PRO A 551 23.91 -35.18 34.84
N GLU A 552 23.61 -35.88 35.93
CA GLU A 552 24.29 -35.67 37.22
C GLU A 552 25.76 -36.11 37.19
N ALA A 553 26.06 -37.15 36.41
CA ALA A 553 27.40 -37.71 36.23
C ALA A 553 27.50 -38.40 34.85
N LYS A 554 28.73 -38.66 34.38
CA LYS A 554 28.99 -39.29 33.07
C LYS A 554 28.35 -40.68 32.94
N ASP A 555 28.19 -41.39 34.05
CA ASP A 555 27.58 -42.71 34.17
C ASP A 555 26.07 -42.68 34.51
N LYS A 556 25.50 -41.48 34.68
CA LYS A 556 24.08 -41.26 35.01
C LYS A 556 23.38 -40.37 33.98
N PRO A 557 23.09 -40.89 32.78
CA PRO A 557 22.44 -40.11 31.72
C PRO A 557 21.02 -39.71 32.11
N SER A 558 20.56 -38.56 31.60
CA SER A 558 19.17 -38.13 31.75
C SER A 558 18.30 -38.81 30.69
N LEU A 559 17.16 -39.37 31.11
CA LEU A 559 16.24 -40.09 30.24
C LEU A 559 14.90 -39.35 30.11
N SER A 560 14.45 -39.19 28.87
CA SER A 560 13.14 -38.60 28.52
C SER A 560 12.62 -39.27 27.26
N GLY A 561 11.40 -38.92 26.83
CA GLY A 561 10.90 -39.30 25.52
C GLY A 561 10.06 -38.20 24.89
N VAL A 562 9.77 -38.36 23.60
CA VAL A 562 8.96 -37.41 22.82
C VAL A 562 8.21 -38.14 21.71
N THR A 563 6.92 -37.85 21.56
CA THR A 563 6.12 -38.30 20.42
C THR A 563 6.33 -37.36 19.23
N LEU A 564 6.75 -37.88 18.08
CA LEU A 564 6.94 -37.11 16.85
C LEU A 564 5.61 -36.89 16.11
N ALA A 565 5.63 -36.04 15.06
CA ALA A 565 4.44 -35.72 14.28
C ALA A 565 3.86 -36.92 13.52
N ASN A 566 4.70 -37.90 13.20
CA ASN A 566 4.30 -39.16 12.55
C ASN A 566 3.79 -40.22 13.55
N GLY A 567 3.67 -39.88 14.84
CA GLY A 567 3.22 -40.80 15.90
C GLY A 567 4.32 -41.66 16.53
N ASP A 568 5.52 -41.75 15.93
CA ASP A 568 6.64 -42.48 16.52
C ASP A 568 7.00 -41.90 17.89
N TYR A 569 7.32 -42.76 18.85
CA TYR A 569 7.82 -42.34 20.14
C TYR A 569 9.33 -42.52 20.20
N VAL A 570 10.06 -41.44 20.48
CA VAL A 570 11.51 -41.47 20.56
C VAL A 570 11.93 -41.40 22.03
N VAL A 571 12.57 -42.47 22.51
CA VAL A 571 13.27 -42.50 23.79
C VAL A 571 14.60 -41.79 23.62
N ILE A 572 14.89 -40.86 24.52
CA ILE A 572 16.07 -39.99 24.50
C ILE A 572 16.93 -40.31 25.72
N ARG A 573 18.20 -40.60 25.46
CA ARG A 573 19.24 -40.68 26.48
C ARG A 573 20.22 -39.55 26.27
N LEU A 574 20.15 -38.52 27.12
CA LEU A 574 21.11 -37.43 27.14
C LEU A 574 22.33 -37.87 27.95
N ASN A 575 23.46 -38.03 27.26
CA ASN A 575 24.73 -38.48 27.86
C ASN A 575 25.57 -37.30 28.36
N GLY A 576 25.45 -36.14 27.71
CA GLY A 576 26.30 -34.99 28.02
C GLY A 576 25.72 -33.66 27.58
N VAL A 577 26.08 -32.63 28.34
CA VAL A 577 25.85 -31.23 27.99
C VAL A 577 27.20 -30.54 28.02
N SER A 578 27.68 -30.18 26.84
CA SER A 578 28.99 -29.57 26.70
C SER A 578 28.82 -28.07 26.49
N GLU A 579 29.58 -27.30 27.27
CA GLU A 579 29.76 -25.87 27.05
C GLU A 579 30.98 -25.64 26.15
N PRO A 580 31.03 -24.55 25.38
CA PRO A 580 32.22 -24.24 24.59
C PRO A 580 33.44 -24.08 25.51
N GLU A 581 34.53 -24.80 25.20
CA GLU A 581 35.82 -24.66 25.90
C GLU A 581 36.59 -23.43 25.42
N GLU A 582 36.41 -23.05 24.16
CA GLU A 582 37.04 -21.89 23.56
C GLU A 582 36.33 -20.59 23.95
N ALA A 583 37.14 -19.56 24.21
CA ALA A 583 36.62 -18.21 24.36
C ALA A 583 35.99 -17.76 23.04
N ILE A 584 34.81 -17.14 23.12
CA ILE A 584 34.18 -16.49 21.97
C ILE A 584 35.15 -15.48 21.33
N SER A 585 35.16 -15.42 20.00
CA SER A 585 36.02 -14.49 19.27
C SER A 585 35.60 -13.03 19.54
N ASP A 586 36.48 -12.07 19.27
CA ASP A 586 36.14 -10.66 19.49
C ASP A 586 35.02 -10.17 18.56
N ASP A 587 34.92 -10.74 17.35
CA ASP A 587 33.82 -10.47 16.42
C ASP A 587 32.48 -11.01 16.97
N GLU A 588 32.49 -12.23 17.52
CA GLU A 588 31.31 -12.83 18.15
C GLU A 588 30.88 -12.05 19.39
N LYS A 589 31.84 -11.61 20.22
CA LYS A 589 31.56 -10.72 21.36
C LYS A 589 30.89 -9.44 20.90
N ALA A 590 31.40 -8.79 19.86
CA ALA A 590 30.81 -7.56 19.33
C ALA A 590 29.38 -7.80 18.81
N MET A 591 29.17 -8.90 18.07
CA MET A 591 27.86 -9.29 17.54
C MET A 591 26.85 -9.57 18.66
N TYR A 592 27.18 -10.46 19.61
CA TYR A 592 26.29 -10.79 20.73
C TYR A 592 26.05 -9.58 21.63
N ARG A 593 27.06 -8.72 21.86
CA ARG A 593 26.90 -7.50 22.65
C ARG A 593 25.89 -6.58 21.99
N ARG A 594 26.00 -6.34 20.69
CA ARG A 594 25.06 -5.51 19.92
C ARG A 594 23.64 -6.11 19.95
N PHE A 595 23.52 -7.43 19.76
CA PHE A 595 22.24 -8.13 19.80
C PHE A 595 21.54 -8.00 21.17
N LEU A 596 22.26 -8.30 22.25
CA LEU A 596 21.72 -8.25 23.62
C LEU A 596 21.41 -6.82 24.07
N ALA A 597 22.32 -5.88 23.81
CA ALA A 597 22.12 -4.47 24.12
C ALA A 597 20.90 -3.90 23.36
N SER A 598 20.78 -4.19 22.06
CA SER A 598 19.62 -3.78 21.27
C SER A 598 18.32 -4.36 21.82
N ARG A 599 18.33 -5.61 22.28
CA ARG A 599 17.14 -6.25 22.86
C ARG A 599 16.76 -5.63 24.21
N SER A 600 17.74 -5.35 25.07
CA SER A 600 17.52 -4.65 26.34
C SER A 600 16.95 -3.25 26.08
N GLY A 601 17.58 -2.47 25.20
CA GLY A 601 17.13 -1.12 24.87
C GLY A 601 15.72 -1.08 24.27
N GLN A 602 15.34 -2.08 23.46
CA GLN A 602 13.96 -2.21 22.98
C GLN A 602 12.97 -2.52 24.11
N ALA A 603 13.36 -3.34 25.09
CA ALA A 603 12.54 -3.61 26.27
C ALA A 603 12.38 -2.36 27.15
N ASP A 604 13.47 -1.59 27.34
CA ASP A 604 13.46 -0.33 28.08
C ASP A 604 12.56 0.71 27.40
N PHE A 605 12.64 0.84 26.06
CA PHE A 605 11.73 1.71 25.31
C PHE A 605 10.27 1.27 25.42
N ALA A 606 10.00 -0.05 25.40
CA ALA A 606 8.65 -0.57 25.59
C ALA A 606 8.11 -0.28 27.01
N ALA A 607 8.96 -0.39 28.03
CA ALA A 607 8.63 -0.05 29.40
C ALA A 607 8.38 1.46 29.57
N PHE A 608 9.23 2.29 28.97
CA PHE A 608 9.06 3.74 28.93
C PHE A 608 7.74 4.14 28.28
N ARG A 609 7.40 3.57 27.12
CA ARG A 609 6.11 3.79 26.47
C ARG A 609 4.93 3.40 27.38
N ARG A 610 5.03 2.26 28.05
CA ARG A 610 3.99 1.82 29.00
C ARG A 610 3.85 2.80 30.16
N GLN A 611 4.97 3.28 30.70
CA GLN A 611 4.98 4.31 31.74
C GLN A 611 4.31 5.61 31.28
N LEU A 612 4.53 6.04 30.03
CA LEU A 612 3.84 7.21 29.47
C LEU A 612 2.33 6.98 29.41
N GLN A 613 1.89 5.81 28.95
CA GLN A 613 0.47 5.45 28.89
C GLN A 613 -0.17 5.40 30.28
N ASP A 614 0.52 4.82 31.27
CA ASP A 614 0.02 4.70 32.65
C ASP A 614 -0.08 6.05 33.37
N LYS A 615 0.72 7.05 32.97
CA LYS A 615 0.71 8.41 33.52
C LYS A 615 -0.20 9.38 32.77
N ALA A 616 -0.65 9.02 31.57
CA ALA A 616 -1.39 9.91 30.70
C ALA A 616 -2.84 10.10 31.16
N GLU A 617 -3.32 11.33 31.06
CA GLU A 617 -4.74 11.63 31.10
C GLU A 617 -5.30 11.50 29.68
N VAL A 618 -6.10 10.45 29.45
CA VAL A 618 -6.69 10.16 28.13
C VAL A 618 -8.21 10.16 28.21
N GLU A 619 -8.83 11.14 27.58
CA GLU A 619 -10.27 11.19 27.37
C GLU A 619 -10.59 10.71 25.94
N LYS A 620 -11.58 9.84 25.77
CA LYS A 620 -12.02 9.35 24.44
C LYS A 620 -13.49 9.72 24.27
N TYR A 621 -13.88 10.16 23.07
CA TYR A 621 -15.23 10.65 22.78
C TYR A 621 -15.96 9.77 21.78
#